data_AF-A0A6L7X8K2-F1
#
_entry.id   AF-A0A6L7X8K2-F1
#
_cell.length_a   1.000
_cell.length_b   1.000
_cell.length_c   1.000
_cell.angle_alpha   90.00
_cell.angle_beta   90.00
_cell.angle_gamma   90.00
#
_symmetry.space_group_name_H-M   'P 1'
#
loop_
_entity.id
_entity.type
_entity.pdbx_description
1 polymer ?
#
loop_
_entity_poly.entity_id
_entity_poly.type
_entity_poly.pdbx_seq_one_letter_code
_entity_poly.pdbx_strand_id
1 'polypeptide(L)'
;MSHETKIPKGYERVAELAARYSEARDSLWERANRIREIKRMAGNRLVKGLQLRVATVSAAKDALRQEIEEHPELWTKPRTRALHGVKVGRRSLPGRLEIDPGVAIPRIRQLLPGRAKDLIRTRETLAMAAVKALGPAELEAIGGSIANLADETVIAIPKDVIDELVETLLEDFEDSDG
;
A
#
# COMPACT_ATOMS: atom_id res chain seq x y z
N MET A 1 -34.54 24.28 -0.82
CA MET A 1 -34.96 24.87 0.47
C MET A 1 -33.71 25.37 1.15
N SER A 2 -33.38 26.65 0.97
CA SER A 2 -32.19 27.25 1.56
C SER A 2 -32.45 27.47 3.05
N HIS A 3 -31.80 26.68 3.90
CA HIS A 3 -31.72 26.99 5.32
C HIS A 3 -30.88 28.26 5.45
N GLU A 4 -31.53 29.37 5.75
CA GLU A 4 -30.86 30.62 6.12
C GLU A 4 -30.18 30.38 7.48
N THR A 5 -28.92 30.00 7.44
CA THR A 5 -28.09 29.77 8.62
C THR A 5 -27.97 31.11 9.35
N LYS A 6 -28.73 31.27 10.44
CA LYS A 6 -28.63 32.47 11.28
C LYS A 6 -27.24 32.50 11.94
N ILE A 7 -26.37 33.39 11.46
CA ILE A 7 -25.05 33.61 12.04
C ILE A 7 -25.23 34.24 13.42
N PRO A 8 -24.68 33.65 14.50
CA PRO A 8 -24.72 34.24 15.83
C PRO A 8 -23.99 35.60 15.85
N LYS A 9 -24.51 36.54 16.64
CA LYS A 9 -23.91 37.87 16.78
C LYS A 9 -22.48 37.78 17.32
N GLY A 10 -21.53 38.46 16.67
CA GLY A 10 -20.09 38.42 17.00
C GLY A 10 -19.28 37.40 16.18
N TYR A 11 -19.92 36.56 15.36
CA TYR A 11 -19.28 35.56 14.51
C TYR A 11 -19.25 35.95 13.03
N GLU A 12 -19.68 37.17 12.69
CA GLU A 12 -19.87 37.61 11.30
C GLU A 12 -18.57 37.52 10.48
N ARG A 13 -17.45 37.91 11.09
CA ARG A 13 -16.13 37.82 10.44
C ARG A 13 -15.66 36.39 10.26
N VAL A 14 -15.90 35.53 11.25
CA VAL A 14 -15.54 34.10 11.17
C VAL A 14 -16.39 33.41 10.10
N ALA A 15 -17.67 33.75 10.01
CA ALA A 15 -18.56 33.23 8.98
C ALA A 15 -18.14 33.66 7.56
N GLU A 16 -17.72 34.92 7.37
CA GLU A 16 -17.16 35.41 6.10
C GLU A 16 -15.90 34.63 5.70
N LEU A 17 -14.98 34.44 6.65
CA LEU A 17 -13.73 33.71 6.40
C LEU A 17 -13.98 32.22 6.14
N ALA A 18 -14.92 31.60 6.87
CA ALA A 18 -15.33 30.22 6.64
C ALA A 18 -15.96 30.03 5.26
N ALA A 19 -16.76 30.98 4.78
CA ALA A 19 -17.33 30.95 3.43
C ALA A 19 -16.23 31.01 2.35
N ARG A 20 -15.27 31.94 2.49
CA ARG A 20 -14.13 32.05 1.56
C ARG A 20 -13.26 30.79 1.56
N TYR A 21 -13.04 30.21 2.73
CA TYR A 21 -12.31 28.95 2.87
C TYR A 21 -13.04 27.80 2.17
N SER A 22 -14.36 27.69 2.35
CA SER A 22 -15.18 26.69 1.66
C SER A 22 -15.09 26.84 0.13
N GLU A 23 -15.24 28.06 -0.39
CA GLU A 23 -15.16 28.34 -1.83
C GLU A 23 -13.78 27.99 -2.41
N ALA A 24 -12.71 28.36 -1.71
CA ALA A 24 -11.34 28.05 -2.14
C ALA A 24 -11.10 26.54 -2.18
N ARG A 25 -11.60 25.80 -1.19
CA ARG A 25 -11.55 24.34 -1.14
C ARG A 25 -12.35 23.70 -2.26
N ASP A 26 -13.55 24.19 -2.55
CA ASP A 26 -14.38 23.65 -3.64
C ASP A 26 -13.69 23.80 -5.01
N SER A 27 -13.04 24.95 -5.25
CA SER A 27 -12.20 25.16 -6.44
C SER A 27 -11.00 24.20 -6.50
N LEU A 28 -10.34 23.93 -5.37
CA LEU A 28 -9.24 22.96 -5.29
C LEU A 28 -9.73 21.53 -5.55
N TRP A 29 -10.88 21.18 -4.99
CA TRP A 29 -11.55 19.89 -5.16
C TRP A 29 -11.87 19.62 -6.63
N GLU A 30 -12.44 20.59 -7.34
CA GLU A 30 -12.74 20.48 -8.77
C GLU A 30 -11.49 20.20 -9.59
N ARG A 31 -10.39 20.90 -9.29
CA ARG A 31 -9.10 20.72 -9.96
C ARG A 31 -8.50 19.35 -9.67
N ALA A 32 -8.49 18.91 -8.41
CA ALA A 32 -7.98 17.61 -8.00
C ALA A 32 -8.77 16.46 -8.66
N ASN A 33 -10.10 16.59 -8.73
CA ASN A 33 -10.95 15.60 -9.41
C ASN A 33 -10.71 15.54 -10.90
N ARG A 34 -10.51 16.68 -11.56
CA ARG A 34 -10.16 16.72 -12.97
C ARG A 34 -8.84 16.01 -13.25
N ILE A 35 -7.83 16.21 -12.40
CA ILE A 35 -6.54 15.51 -12.52
C ILE A 35 -6.70 14.01 -12.33
N ARG A 36 -7.47 13.56 -11.32
CA ARG A 36 -7.77 12.14 -11.09
C ARG A 36 -8.43 11.50 -12.31
N GLU A 37 -9.42 12.17 -12.87
CA GLU A 37 -10.15 11.65 -14.02
C GLU A 37 -9.23 11.51 -15.24
N ILE A 38 -8.35 12.50 -15.49
CA ILE A 38 -7.33 12.41 -16.54
C ILE A 38 -6.37 11.25 -16.29
N LYS A 39 -5.84 11.10 -15.06
CA LYS A 39 -4.95 9.98 -14.69
C LYS A 39 -5.63 8.63 -14.88
N ARG A 40 -6.89 8.51 -14.46
CA ARG A 40 -7.71 7.30 -14.61
C ARG A 40 -7.94 6.95 -16.08
N MET A 41 -8.31 7.92 -16.91
CA MET A 41 -8.50 7.73 -18.35
C MET A 41 -7.20 7.33 -19.06
N ALA A 42 -6.09 8.00 -18.75
CA ALA A 42 -4.77 7.70 -19.30
C ALA A 42 -4.33 6.28 -18.90
N GLY A 43 -4.46 5.93 -17.61
CA GLY A 43 -4.20 4.59 -17.09
C GLY A 43 -5.03 3.52 -17.79
N ASN A 44 -6.34 3.72 -17.90
CA ASN A 44 -7.23 2.77 -18.57
C ASN A 44 -6.86 2.51 -20.04
N ARG A 45 -6.46 3.54 -20.78
CA ARG A 45 -6.01 3.40 -22.17
C ARG A 45 -4.70 2.62 -22.27
N LEU A 46 -3.73 2.95 -21.42
CA LEU A 46 -2.41 2.29 -21.42
C LEU A 46 -2.51 0.83 -20.95
N VAL A 47 -3.32 0.57 -19.92
CA VAL A 47 -3.56 -0.78 -19.38
C VAL A 47 -4.22 -1.67 -20.42
N LYS A 48 -5.21 -1.20 -21.18
CA LYS A 48 -5.82 -1.99 -22.26
C LYS A 48 -4.80 -2.38 -23.34
N GLY A 49 -3.96 -1.44 -23.76
CA GLY A 49 -2.89 -1.72 -24.72
C GLY A 49 -1.86 -2.72 -24.19
N LEU A 50 -1.53 -2.64 -22.90
CA LEU A 50 -0.65 -3.59 -22.22
C LEU A 50 -1.28 -4.98 -22.08
N GLN A 51 -2.57 -5.06 -21.72
CA GLN A 51 -3.31 -6.31 -21.61
C GLN A 51 -3.30 -7.11 -22.92
N LEU A 52 -3.50 -6.45 -24.06
CA LEU A 52 -3.42 -7.10 -25.37
C LEU A 52 -2.02 -7.66 -25.63
N ARG A 53 -0.97 -6.89 -25.32
CA ARG A 53 0.42 -7.35 -25.48
C ARG A 53 0.76 -8.50 -24.55
N VAL A 54 0.29 -8.46 -23.30
CA VAL A 54 0.43 -9.55 -22.33
C VAL A 54 -0.26 -10.82 -22.86
N ALA A 55 -1.46 -10.69 -23.44
CA ALA A 55 -2.16 -11.83 -24.04
C ALA A 55 -1.37 -12.42 -25.21
N THR A 56 -0.81 -11.59 -26.10
CA THR A 56 0.05 -12.05 -27.20
C THR A 56 1.29 -12.79 -26.68
N VAL A 57 1.97 -12.23 -25.67
CA VAL A 57 3.15 -12.86 -25.06
C VAL A 57 2.78 -14.17 -24.37
N SER A 58 1.64 -14.23 -23.67
CA SER A 58 1.15 -15.45 -23.04
C SER A 58 0.87 -16.53 -24.07
N ALA A 59 0.13 -16.22 -25.14
CA ALA A 59 -0.17 -17.17 -26.20
C ALA A 59 1.12 -17.71 -26.87
N ALA A 60 2.09 -16.85 -27.15
CA ALA A 60 3.38 -17.27 -27.70
C ALA A 60 4.16 -18.17 -26.73
N LYS A 61 4.13 -17.86 -25.42
CA LYS A 61 4.74 -18.69 -24.38
C LYS A 61 4.05 -20.05 -24.25
N ASP A 62 2.72 -20.08 -24.33
CA ASP A 62 1.93 -21.31 -24.22
C ASP A 62 2.17 -22.21 -25.44
N ALA A 63 2.23 -21.66 -26.65
CA ALA A 63 2.62 -22.39 -27.86
C ALA A 63 4.04 -22.96 -27.74
N LEU A 64 5.01 -22.14 -27.29
CA LEU A 64 6.39 -22.59 -27.08
C LEU A 64 6.48 -23.69 -26.01
N ARG A 65 5.65 -23.60 -24.97
CA ARG A 65 5.57 -24.61 -23.92
C ARG A 65 5.00 -25.92 -24.46
N GLN A 66 3.90 -25.85 -25.20
CA GLN A 66 3.26 -27.00 -25.82
C GLN A 66 4.25 -27.75 -26.71
N GLU A 67 4.99 -27.04 -27.57
CA GLU A 67 6.04 -27.62 -28.43
C GLU A 67 7.12 -28.36 -27.61
N ILE A 68 7.57 -27.79 -26.50
CA ILE A 68 8.57 -28.40 -25.61
C ILE A 68 8.01 -29.67 -24.92
N GLU A 69 6.72 -29.67 -24.60
CA GLU A 69 6.02 -30.79 -23.96
C GLU A 69 5.71 -31.92 -24.93
N GLU A 70 5.40 -31.61 -26.19
CA GLU A 70 5.15 -32.57 -27.28
C GLU A 70 6.43 -33.25 -27.78
N HIS A 71 7.58 -32.58 -27.66
CA HIS A 71 8.89 -33.09 -28.09
C HIS A 71 9.91 -33.27 -26.94
N PRO A 72 9.63 -34.13 -25.94
CA PRO A 72 10.50 -34.33 -24.79
C PRO A 72 11.89 -34.89 -25.15
N GLU A 73 12.01 -35.62 -26.25
CA GLU A 73 13.23 -36.26 -26.76
C GLU A 73 14.33 -35.23 -27.09
N LEU A 74 13.95 -34.05 -27.59
CA LEU A 74 14.86 -32.95 -27.93
C LEU A 74 15.60 -32.38 -26.71
N TRP A 75 15.09 -32.66 -25.50
CA TRP A 75 15.57 -32.10 -24.22
C TRP A 75 16.24 -33.14 -23.32
N THR A 76 16.69 -34.28 -23.87
CA THR A 76 17.39 -35.32 -23.12
C THR A 76 18.76 -34.83 -22.65
N LYS A 77 19.56 -34.28 -23.58
CA LYS A 77 20.84 -33.63 -23.28
C LYS A 77 21.25 -32.71 -24.45
N PRO A 78 21.51 -31.40 -24.23
CA PRO A 78 21.32 -30.65 -22.99
C PRO A 78 19.83 -30.44 -22.66
N ARG A 79 19.49 -30.43 -21.37
CA ARG A 79 18.11 -30.28 -20.88
C ARG A 79 17.51 -28.90 -21.13
N THR A 80 18.35 -27.90 -21.35
CA THR A 80 17.95 -26.53 -21.69
C THR A 80 18.93 -25.94 -22.69
N ARG A 81 18.46 -25.04 -23.56
CA ARG A 81 19.26 -24.25 -24.50
C ARG A 81 18.81 -22.79 -24.48
N ALA A 82 19.72 -21.87 -24.81
CA ALA A 82 19.36 -20.47 -25.05
C ALA A 82 19.17 -20.28 -26.56
N LEU A 83 17.96 -19.93 -26.99
CA LEU A 83 17.60 -19.65 -28.39
C LEU A 83 17.01 -18.25 -28.45
N HIS A 84 17.52 -17.40 -29.34
CA HIS A 84 17.07 -16.00 -29.49
C HIS A 84 17.03 -15.21 -28.16
N GLY A 85 17.99 -15.48 -27.26
CA GLY A 85 18.04 -14.87 -25.92
C GLY A 85 17.05 -15.43 -24.90
N VAL A 86 16.22 -16.42 -25.27
CA VAL A 86 15.27 -17.09 -24.38
C VAL A 86 15.79 -18.47 -24.00
N LYS A 87 15.90 -18.75 -22.69
CA LYS A 87 16.28 -20.07 -22.19
C LYS A 87 15.06 -20.99 -22.18
N VAL A 88 15.11 -22.04 -23.00
CA VAL A 88 14.04 -23.02 -23.20
C VAL A 88 14.50 -24.43 -22.83
N GLY A 89 13.56 -25.29 -22.46
CA GLY A 89 13.79 -26.71 -22.18
C GLY A 89 13.15 -27.20 -20.89
N ARG A 90 13.54 -28.40 -20.45
CA ARG A 90 12.88 -29.11 -19.35
C ARG A 90 13.79 -29.20 -18.13
N ARG A 91 13.33 -28.64 -17.00
CA ARG A 91 14.00 -28.80 -15.70
C ARG A 91 13.13 -29.60 -14.75
N SER A 92 13.76 -30.38 -13.89
CA SER A 92 13.07 -30.93 -12.71
C SER A 92 12.84 -29.80 -11.73
N LEU A 93 11.62 -29.69 -11.19
CA LEU A 93 11.35 -28.76 -10.11
C LEU A 93 12.04 -29.26 -8.84
N PRO A 94 12.66 -28.38 -8.03
CA PRO A 94 12.95 -28.73 -6.65
C PRO A 94 11.60 -29.06 -6.01
N GLY A 95 11.47 -30.25 -5.41
CA GLY A 95 10.21 -30.69 -4.80
C GLY A 95 9.64 -29.65 -3.86
N ARG A 96 8.31 -29.61 -3.72
CA ARG A 96 7.66 -28.68 -2.80
C ARG A 96 7.91 -29.15 -1.37
N LEU A 97 8.47 -28.26 -0.54
CA LEU A 97 8.57 -28.48 0.90
C LEU A 97 7.22 -28.15 1.53
N GLU A 98 6.49 -29.17 1.98
CA GLU A 98 5.24 -29.01 2.71
C GLU A 98 5.52 -29.32 4.19
N ILE A 99 5.58 -28.26 5.00
CA ILE A 99 5.77 -28.36 6.45
C ILE A 99 4.67 -27.53 7.10
N ASP A 100 3.94 -28.14 8.02
CA ASP A 100 3.02 -27.43 8.92
C ASP A 100 3.81 -26.77 10.07
N PRO A 101 3.84 -25.43 10.16
CA PRO A 101 4.54 -24.72 11.23
C PRO A 101 4.02 -25.09 12.63
N GLY A 102 2.73 -25.37 12.78
CA GLY A 102 2.12 -25.68 14.08
C GLY A 102 2.68 -26.96 14.71
N VAL A 103 3.02 -27.95 13.87
CA VAL A 103 3.65 -29.20 14.29
C VAL A 103 5.18 -29.09 14.29
N ALA A 104 5.75 -28.36 13.33
CA ALA A 104 7.19 -28.29 13.14
C ALA A 104 7.90 -27.46 14.23
N ILE A 105 7.34 -26.34 14.66
CA ILE A 105 7.98 -25.44 15.64
C ILE A 105 8.22 -26.14 16.99
N PRO A 106 7.23 -26.84 17.60
CA PRO A 106 7.47 -27.60 18.83
C PRO A 106 8.52 -28.71 18.66
N ARG A 107 8.47 -29.43 17.53
CA ARG A 107 9.42 -30.51 17.24
C ARG A 107 10.84 -30.01 17.00
N ILE A 108 11.00 -28.87 16.33
CA ILE A 108 12.30 -28.22 16.13
C ILE A 108 12.90 -27.83 17.50
N ARG A 109 12.09 -27.27 18.41
CA ARG A 109 12.53 -26.95 19.77
C ARG A 109 12.94 -28.20 20.57
N GLN A 110 12.25 -29.33 20.38
CA GLN A 110 12.51 -30.58 21.10
C GLN A 110 13.69 -31.38 20.53
N LEU A 111 13.74 -31.57 19.21
CA LEU A 111 14.65 -32.50 18.54
C LEU A 111 15.91 -31.81 17.99
N LEU A 112 15.81 -30.50 17.68
CA LEU A 112 16.90 -29.71 17.11
C LEU A 112 17.13 -28.41 17.90
N PRO A 113 17.26 -28.46 19.24
CA PRO A 113 17.38 -27.25 20.05
C PRO A 113 18.57 -26.38 19.65
N GLY A 114 19.68 -26.99 19.24
CA GLY A 114 20.88 -26.28 18.77
C GLY A 114 20.70 -25.50 17.46
N ARG A 115 19.65 -25.78 16.67
CA ARG A 115 19.34 -25.07 15.41
C ARG A 115 18.01 -24.29 15.48
N ALA A 116 17.37 -24.26 16.64
CA ALA A 116 16.06 -23.62 16.80
C ALA A 116 16.11 -22.12 16.45
N LYS A 117 17.21 -21.43 16.76
CA LYS A 117 17.40 -20.01 16.41
C LYS A 117 17.53 -19.76 14.90
N ASP A 118 18.09 -20.72 14.15
CA ASP A 118 18.26 -20.61 12.70
C ASP A 118 16.97 -20.97 11.93
N LEU A 119 16.17 -21.87 12.51
CA LEU A 119 14.98 -22.44 11.87
C LEU A 119 13.67 -21.76 12.27
N ILE A 120 13.65 -20.99 13.37
CA ILE A 120 12.45 -20.32 13.89
C ILE A 120 12.71 -18.81 13.96
N ARG A 121 11.90 -18.05 13.25
CA ARG A 121 11.93 -16.57 13.28
C ARG A 121 10.92 -16.04 14.30
N THR A 122 11.38 -15.21 15.24
CA THR A 122 10.52 -14.47 16.18
C THR A 122 10.41 -13.02 15.75
N ARG A 123 9.22 -12.41 15.87
CA ARG A 123 9.00 -10.97 15.66
C ARG A 123 8.40 -10.37 16.92
N GLU A 124 9.07 -9.38 17.50
CA GLU A 124 8.59 -8.58 18.62
C GLU A 124 8.13 -7.21 18.10
N THR A 125 6.98 -6.74 18.57
CA THR A 125 6.39 -5.45 18.20
C THR A 125 5.80 -4.79 19.44
N LEU A 126 5.91 -3.47 19.53
CA LEU A 126 5.31 -2.72 20.63
C LEU A 126 3.79 -2.82 20.60
N ALA A 127 3.21 -3.14 21.75
CA ALA A 127 1.77 -3.09 21.94
C ALA A 127 1.33 -1.64 22.15
N MET A 128 1.18 -0.88 21.05
CA MET A 128 0.91 0.56 21.12
C MET A 128 -0.32 0.93 21.95
N ALA A 129 -1.34 0.07 22.02
CA ALA A 129 -2.50 0.27 22.88
C ALA A 129 -2.13 0.26 24.37
N ALA A 130 -1.24 -0.64 24.79
CA ALA A 130 -0.73 -0.69 26.16
C ALA A 130 0.25 0.46 26.43
N VAL A 131 1.08 0.82 25.45
CA VAL A 131 2.01 1.96 25.55
C VAL A 131 1.24 3.28 25.75
N LYS A 132 0.12 3.49 25.05
CA LYS A 132 -0.73 4.68 25.21
C LYS A 132 -1.45 4.76 26.56
N ALA A 133 -1.55 3.65 27.29
CA ALA A 133 -2.19 3.60 28.60
C ALA A 133 -1.21 3.87 29.76
N LEU A 134 0.09 4.01 29.46
CA LEU A 134 1.12 4.29 30.45
C LEU A 134 1.02 5.74 30.95
N GLY A 135 1.33 5.93 32.24
CA GLY A 135 1.43 7.27 32.82
C GLY A 135 2.66 8.05 32.31
N PRO A 136 2.73 9.37 32.51
CA PRO A 136 3.85 10.20 32.04
C PRO A 136 5.23 9.71 32.52
N ALA A 137 5.33 9.28 33.78
CA ALA A 137 6.58 8.76 34.37
C ALA A 137 7.00 7.41 33.75
N GLU A 138 6.05 6.56 33.39
CA GLU A 138 6.32 5.26 32.75
C GLU A 138 6.66 5.44 31.27
N LEU A 139 6.03 6.40 30.60
CA LEU A 139 6.36 6.81 29.23
C LEU A 139 7.77 7.38 29.16
N GLU A 140 8.15 8.28 30.06
CA GLU A 140 9.50 8.84 30.13
C GLU A 140 10.56 7.74 30.36
N ALA A 141 10.27 6.76 31.21
CA ALA A 141 11.15 5.63 31.47
C ALA A 141 11.39 4.74 30.23
N ILE A 142 10.45 4.68 29.27
CA ILE A 142 10.62 3.97 28.00
C ILE A 142 11.01 4.89 26.83
N GLY A 143 11.32 6.16 27.11
CA GLY A 143 11.73 7.15 26.11
C GLY A 143 10.58 7.74 25.28
N GLY A 144 9.34 7.62 25.74
CA GLY A 144 8.16 8.25 25.16
C GLY A 144 7.83 9.60 25.80
N SER A 145 7.20 10.50 25.05
CA SER A 145 6.63 11.75 25.56
C SER A 145 5.26 12.02 24.95
N ILE A 146 4.42 12.76 25.68
CA ILE A 146 3.12 13.25 25.19
C ILE A 146 3.31 14.72 24.82
N ALA A 147 3.17 15.04 23.53
CA ALA A 147 3.23 16.42 23.04
C ALA A 147 1.81 17.04 22.94
N ASN A 148 1.74 18.37 22.96
CA ASN A 148 0.57 19.20 22.63
C ASN A 148 -0.65 19.11 23.58
N LEU A 149 -0.46 19.47 24.86
CA LEU A 149 -1.55 19.63 25.84
C LEU A 149 -2.16 21.05 25.85
N ALA A 150 -2.51 21.59 24.68
CA ALA A 150 -3.10 22.93 24.56
C ALA A 150 -4.44 22.89 23.83
N ASP A 151 -5.29 23.89 24.07
CA ASP A 151 -6.53 24.09 23.32
C ASP A 151 -6.19 24.32 21.84
N GLU A 152 -6.73 23.48 20.97
CA GLU A 152 -6.48 23.51 19.52
C GLU A 152 -7.61 24.26 18.80
N THR A 153 -7.22 25.10 17.82
CA THR A 153 -8.20 25.71 16.92
C THR A 153 -8.69 24.66 15.94
N VAL A 154 -9.97 24.29 16.03
CA VAL A 154 -10.56 23.26 15.16
C VAL A 154 -11.18 23.91 13.92
N ILE A 155 -10.60 23.62 12.75
CA ILE A 155 -11.19 23.88 11.44
C ILE A 155 -11.42 22.52 10.80
N ALA A 156 -12.61 21.96 10.98
CA ALA A 156 -12.97 20.63 10.49
C ALA A 156 -14.22 20.69 9.61
N ILE A 157 -14.27 19.83 8.61
CA ILE A 157 -15.37 19.71 7.65
C ILE A 157 -15.94 18.29 7.75
N PRO A 158 -17.26 18.07 7.54
CA PRO A 158 -17.81 16.72 7.45
C PRO A 158 -17.08 15.89 6.40
N LYS A 159 -16.66 14.69 6.79
CA LYS A 159 -15.67 13.90 6.06
C LYS A 159 -16.26 13.23 4.81
N ASP A 160 -15.83 13.70 3.63
CA ASP A 160 -16.06 13.02 2.35
C ASP A 160 -14.76 12.32 1.88
N VAL A 161 -14.86 11.21 1.14
CA VAL A 161 -13.71 10.38 0.65
C VAL A 161 -12.67 11.18 -0.17
N ILE A 162 -13.01 12.40 -0.57
CA ILE A 162 -12.16 13.25 -1.39
C ILE A 162 -11.26 14.16 -0.54
N ASP A 163 -11.56 14.34 0.74
CA ASP A 163 -10.80 15.23 1.63
C ASP A 163 -9.38 14.75 1.88
N GLU A 164 -9.18 13.45 2.02
CA GLU A 164 -7.86 12.85 2.21
C GLU A 164 -6.90 13.19 1.06
N LEU A 165 -7.38 13.29 -0.20
CA LEU A 165 -6.51 13.67 -1.31
C LEU A 165 -6.14 15.15 -1.26
N VAL A 166 -7.08 16.01 -0.89
CA VAL A 166 -6.82 17.44 -0.77
C VAL A 166 -5.85 17.68 0.39
N GLU A 167 -6.01 16.95 1.48
CA GLU A 167 -5.12 16.94 2.64
C GLU A 167 -3.70 16.49 2.25
N THR A 168 -3.55 15.32 1.61
CA THR A 168 -2.22 14.86 1.14
C THR A 168 -1.58 15.82 0.14
N LEU A 169 -2.37 16.43 -0.76
CA LEU A 169 -1.84 17.42 -1.70
C LEU A 169 -1.40 18.70 -0.98
N LEU A 170 -2.15 19.18 0.01
CA LEU A 170 -1.77 20.36 0.78
C LEU A 170 -0.52 20.10 1.61
N GLU A 171 -0.41 18.94 2.26
CA GLU A 171 0.79 18.50 2.97
C GLU A 171 2.02 18.46 2.02
N ASP A 172 1.88 17.84 0.85
CA ASP A 172 2.95 17.77 -0.16
C ASP A 172 3.44 19.16 -0.64
N PHE A 173 2.57 20.17 -0.64
CA PHE A 173 2.92 21.55 -1.03
C PHE A 173 3.47 22.37 0.15
N GLU A 174 2.91 22.22 1.35
CA GLU A 174 3.36 22.92 2.56
C GLU A 174 4.78 22.49 2.98
N ASP A 175 5.12 21.20 2.78
CA ASP A 175 6.47 20.68 3.03
C ASP A 175 7.50 21.11 1.96
N SER A 176 7.06 21.62 0.81
CA SER A 176 7.94 21.99 -0.31
C SER A 176 8.47 23.43 -0.29
N ASP A 177 7.93 24.28 0.59
CA ASP A 177 8.36 25.67 0.81
C ASP A 177 9.12 25.86 2.16
N GLY A 178 9.69 24.79 2.71
CA GLY A 178 10.55 24.78 3.91
C GLY A 178 12.04 24.58 3.64
#